data_AF-A0A9D4SEA8-F1
#
_entry.id   AF-A0A9D4SEA8-F1
#
_cell.length_a   1.000
_cell.length_b   1.000
_cell.length_c   1.000
_cell.angle_alpha   90.00
_cell.angle_beta   90.00
_cell.angle_gamma   90.00
#
_symmetry.space_group_name_H-M   'P 1'
#
loop_
_entity.id
_entity.type
_entity.pdbx_description
1 polymer ?
#
loop_
_entity_poly.entity_id
_entity_poly.type
_entity_poly.pdbx_seq_one_letter_code
_entity_poly.pdbx_strand_id
1 'polypeptide(L)'
;MGAYKYMQEIWRHKQSDVMRFLLRVRTWQYRQLNVITRCPRPTRTEKARRLGYKAKQGYLIYRVRVRRGGRKRQVPKGATYGKPKNHGVNELKPKRNLQAIAEERVGRRVAHALRILGSYWVGQDSTFKFFEIICIDPFHKAIRRDPKINWICNAVHKHRELRGLTSSGKKHRGLRGSGHGYSKLIGGSRRGNWRRRNTLQLTPKTIESIYCTSIKHIQNLPNFEKLTFLGRGHAKTTLRIHKHRGHNDHHHHPGVQKNQ
;
A
#
# COMPACT_ATOMS: atom_id res chain seq x y z
N MET A 1 7.70 37.08 10.95
CA MET A 1 7.62 35.91 10.03
C MET A 1 8.97 35.19 10.04
N GLY A 2 9.03 33.86 10.19
CA GLY A 2 10.32 33.13 10.22
C GLY A 2 10.89 32.80 8.84
N ALA A 3 12.21 32.55 8.76
CA ALA A 3 12.94 32.22 7.52
C ALA A 3 12.30 31.06 6.71
N TYR A 4 11.77 30.04 7.38
CA TYR A 4 11.11 28.91 6.71
C TYR A 4 9.84 29.30 5.92
N LYS A 5 9.18 30.41 6.28
CA LYS A 5 8.03 30.92 5.53
C LYS A 5 8.46 31.43 4.15
N TYR A 6 9.55 32.20 4.09
CA TYR A 6 10.13 32.67 2.82
C TYR A 6 10.64 31.51 1.96
N MET A 7 11.33 30.54 2.57
CA MET A 7 11.76 29.33 1.85
C MET A 7 10.57 28.57 1.23
N GLN A 8 9.46 28.47 1.96
CA GLN A 8 8.25 27.85 1.45
C GLN A 8 7.66 28.61 0.26
N GLU A 9 7.65 29.94 0.32
CA GLU A 9 7.09 30.78 -0.74
C GLU A 9 7.90 30.70 -2.03
N ILE A 10 9.23 30.73 -1.93
CA ILE A 10 10.13 30.48 -3.08
C ILE A 10 9.81 29.12 -3.74
N TRP A 11 9.61 28.08 -2.93
CA TRP A 11 9.25 26.76 -3.44
C TRP A 11 7.80 26.65 -3.95
N ARG A 12 6.90 27.60 -3.69
CA ARG A 12 5.58 27.65 -4.30
C ARG A 12 5.69 28.11 -5.76
N HIS A 13 6.45 29.17 -6.01
CA HIS A 13 6.70 29.74 -7.34
C HIS A 13 7.82 29.02 -8.13
N LYS A 14 7.62 27.73 -8.44
CA LYS A 14 8.62 26.89 -9.13
C LYS A 14 8.90 27.26 -10.59
N GLN A 15 8.02 28.07 -11.18
CA GLN A 15 8.16 28.56 -12.56
C GLN A 15 8.96 29.87 -12.65
N SER A 16 9.33 30.48 -11.52
CA SER A 16 10.26 31.62 -11.52
C SER A 16 11.62 31.23 -12.11
N ASP A 17 12.33 32.18 -12.70
CA ASP A 17 13.59 31.93 -13.39
C ASP A 17 14.66 31.35 -12.45
N VAL A 18 14.76 31.88 -11.22
CA VAL A 18 15.63 31.35 -10.17
C VAL A 18 15.34 29.87 -9.89
N MET A 19 14.07 29.52 -9.69
CA MET A 19 13.71 28.12 -9.39
C MET A 19 13.89 27.19 -10.59
N ARG A 20 13.60 27.66 -11.81
CA ARG A 20 13.82 26.90 -13.04
C ARG A 20 15.31 26.61 -13.23
N PHE A 21 16.16 27.61 -13.05
CA PHE A 21 17.61 27.47 -13.10
C PHE A 21 18.11 26.45 -12.07
N LEU A 22 17.74 26.62 -10.79
CA LEU A 22 18.15 25.70 -9.72
C LEU A 22 17.68 24.27 -9.94
N LEU A 23 16.44 24.07 -10.41
CA LEU A 23 15.90 22.73 -10.70
C LEU A 23 16.60 22.10 -11.91
N ARG A 24 16.96 22.88 -12.93
CA ARG A 24 17.67 22.39 -14.11
C ARG A 24 19.09 21.91 -13.76
N VAL A 25 19.87 22.72 -13.04
CA VAL A 25 21.22 22.35 -12.60
C VAL A 25 21.18 21.13 -11.67
N ARG A 26 20.26 21.10 -10.69
CA ARG A 26 20.11 19.96 -9.78
C ARG A 26 19.71 18.68 -10.51
N THR A 27 18.73 18.73 -11.39
CA THR A 27 18.29 17.53 -12.12
C THR A 27 19.35 17.02 -13.10
N TRP A 28 20.22 17.88 -13.63
CA TRP A 28 21.44 17.45 -14.33
C TRP A 28 22.37 16.67 -13.39
N GLN A 29 22.73 17.23 -12.23
CA GLN A 29 23.57 16.54 -11.25
C GLN A 29 22.97 15.20 -10.80
N TYR A 30 21.66 15.17 -10.54
CA TYR A 30 20.98 13.97 -10.04
C TYR A 30 20.90 12.84 -11.08
N ARG A 31 21.06 13.17 -12.37
CA ARG A 31 21.11 12.16 -13.44
C ARG A 31 22.43 11.41 -13.47
N GLN A 32 23.53 12.08 -13.11
CA GLN A 32 24.87 11.49 -13.05
C GLN A 32 25.04 10.57 -11.84
N LEU A 33 24.28 10.82 -10.77
CA LEU A 33 24.32 9.99 -9.55
C LEU A 33 23.57 8.66 -9.71
N ASN A 34 23.92 7.71 -8.84
CA ASN A 34 23.26 6.41 -8.73
C ASN A 34 21.76 6.51 -8.44
N VAL A 35 21.02 5.44 -8.78
CA VAL A 35 19.55 5.39 -8.65
C VAL A 35 19.09 5.72 -7.23
N ILE A 36 19.82 5.23 -6.22
CA ILE A 36 19.64 5.56 -4.81
C ILE A 36 20.97 6.11 -4.31
N THR A 37 20.94 7.32 -3.77
CA THR A 37 22.14 8.01 -3.25
C THR A 37 21.84 8.57 -1.86
N ARG A 38 22.79 8.44 -0.92
CA ARG A 38 22.70 9.05 0.41
C ARG A 38 22.95 10.56 0.29
N CYS A 39 22.08 11.38 0.88
CA CYS A 39 22.26 12.84 0.90
C CYS A 39 22.60 13.32 2.32
N PRO A 40 23.75 13.98 2.55
CA PRO A 40 24.14 14.38 3.91
C PRO A 40 23.11 15.31 4.57
N ARG A 41 22.50 16.20 3.78
CA ARG A 41 21.48 17.17 4.20
C ARG A 41 20.27 17.16 3.25
N PRO A 42 19.06 17.46 3.75
CA PRO A 42 17.88 17.58 2.90
C PRO A 42 18.02 18.77 1.94
N THR A 43 17.62 18.61 0.69
CA THR A 43 17.61 19.72 -0.28
C THR A 43 16.57 20.78 0.10
N ARG A 44 15.50 20.34 0.76
CA ARG A 44 14.38 21.18 1.22
C ARG A 44 14.20 21.03 2.71
N THR A 45 14.92 21.84 3.47
CA THR A 45 14.90 21.80 4.95
C THR A 45 13.51 22.14 5.49
N GLU A 46 12.80 23.09 4.89
CA GLU A 46 11.45 23.50 5.30
C GLU A 46 10.43 22.36 5.12
N LYS A 47 10.51 21.66 3.97
CA LYS A 47 9.60 20.58 3.64
C LYS A 47 9.91 19.33 4.44
N ALA A 48 11.20 19.02 4.63
CA ALA A 48 11.64 17.89 5.44
C ALA A 48 11.16 18.04 6.90
N ARG A 49 11.33 19.23 7.50
CA ARG A 49 10.89 19.50 8.89
C ARG A 49 9.38 19.34 9.05
N ARG A 50 8.57 19.78 8.08
CA ARG A 50 7.11 19.56 8.08
C ARG A 50 6.71 18.10 8.05
N LEU A 51 7.55 17.25 7.46
CA LEU A 51 7.33 15.80 7.40
C LEU A 51 7.93 15.06 8.61
N GLY A 52 8.49 15.78 9.57
CA GLY A 52 9.02 15.22 10.82
C GLY A 52 10.53 14.99 10.85
N TYR A 53 11.28 15.48 9.86
CA TYR A 53 12.74 15.50 9.93
C TYR A 53 13.24 16.43 11.05
N LYS A 54 14.26 15.98 11.77
CA LYS A 54 15.03 16.78 12.72
C LYS A 54 16.52 16.59 12.43
N ALA A 55 17.30 17.65 12.61
CA ALA A 55 18.75 17.61 12.44
C ALA A 55 19.38 17.03 13.71
N LYS A 56 19.30 15.71 13.86
CA LYS A 56 19.95 14.95 14.93
C LYS A 56 20.39 13.58 14.40
N GLN A 57 21.29 12.93 15.13
CA GLN A 57 21.76 11.59 14.78
C GLN A 57 20.60 10.58 14.73
N GLY A 58 20.70 9.62 13.83
CA GLY A 58 19.64 8.65 13.53
C GLY A 58 18.62 9.10 12.48
N TYR A 59 18.68 10.33 11.97
CA TYR A 59 17.93 10.75 10.78
C TYR A 59 18.80 10.68 9.52
N LEU A 60 18.31 9.97 8.51
CA LEU A 60 18.97 9.79 7.23
C LEU A 60 18.06 10.26 6.09
N ILE A 61 18.65 10.86 5.07
CA ILE A 61 18.02 11.25 3.82
C ILE A 61 18.62 10.44 2.68
N TYR A 62 17.74 9.79 1.91
CA TYR A 62 18.11 9.13 0.66
C TYR A 62 17.38 9.78 -0.50
N ARG A 63 18.11 10.08 -1.57
CA ARG A 63 17.53 10.51 -2.83
C ARG A 63 17.36 9.30 -3.74
N VAL A 64 16.20 9.20 -4.37
CA VAL A 64 15.91 8.16 -5.35
C VAL A 64 15.33 8.75 -6.63
N ARG A 65 15.73 8.20 -7.77
CA ARG A 65 15.10 8.45 -9.06
C ARG A 65 14.14 7.33 -9.44
N VAL A 66 12.98 7.69 -9.98
CA VAL A 66 11.96 6.76 -10.48
C VAL A 66 11.56 7.18 -11.90
N ARG A 67 11.60 6.23 -12.86
CA ARG A 67 11.11 6.49 -14.22
C ARG A 67 9.65 6.94 -14.19
N ARG A 68 9.37 7.98 -14.95
CA ARG A 68 8.02 8.52 -15.18
C ARG A 68 7.24 7.61 -16.14
N GLY A 69 5.95 7.89 -16.25
CA GLY A 69 5.05 7.22 -17.18
C GLY A 69 4.26 6.07 -16.55
N GLY A 70 3.47 5.41 -17.41
CA GLY A 70 2.73 4.20 -17.09
C GLY A 70 3.64 2.99 -16.90
N ARG A 71 3.04 1.83 -16.66
CA ARG A 71 3.76 0.57 -16.59
C ARG A 71 3.09 -0.43 -17.52
N LYS A 72 3.79 -0.78 -18.58
CA LYS A 72 3.37 -1.81 -19.54
C LYS A 72 3.14 -3.13 -18.80
N ARG A 73 2.12 -3.88 -19.18
CA ARG A 73 1.94 -5.26 -18.71
C ARG A 73 3.10 -6.12 -19.18
N GLN A 74 3.64 -6.94 -18.29
CA GLN A 74 4.67 -7.91 -18.63
C GLN A 74 3.99 -9.14 -19.25
N VAL A 75 3.87 -9.16 -20.58
CA VAL A 75 3.36 -10.29 -21.35
C VAL A 75 4.24 -10.55 -22.58
N PRO A 76 4.54 -11.81 -22.93
CA PRO A 76 5.26 -12.14 -24.16
C PRO A 76 4.50 -11.64 -25.38
N LYS A 77 5.19 -10.93 -26.28
CA LYS A 77 4.63 -10.43 -27.56
C LYS A 77 3.31 -9.64 -27.47
N GLY A 78 2.92 -9.15 -26.29
CA GLY A 78 1.62 -8.48 -26.09
C GLY A 78 0.43 -9.42 -25.93
N ALA A 79 0.62 -10.74 -25.96
CA ALA A 79 -0.46 -11.72 -25.84
C ALA A 79 -0.90 -11.90 -24.38
N THR A 80 -2.09 -11.40 -24.02
CA THR A 80 -2.63 -11.55 -22.66
C THR A 80 -3.49 -12.78 -22.45
N TYR A 81 -4.01 -13.35 -23.55
CA TYR A 81 -5.02 -14.43 -23.59
C TYR A 81 -6.33 -14.11 -22.83
N GLY A 82 -7.41 -14.82 -23.16
CA GLY A 82 -8.74 -14.65 -22.53
C GLY A 82 -9.58 -13.51 -23.10
N LYS A 83 -10.49 -12.97 -22.27
CA LYS A 83 -11.55 -12.04 -22.72
C LYS A 83 -10.98 -10.70 -23.26
N PRO A 84 -11.54 -10.15 -24.37
CA PRO A 84 -11.06 -8.89 -24.99
C PRO A 84 -10.93 -7.70 -24.03
N LYS A 85 -11.82 -7.59 -23.03
CA LYS A 85 -11.77 -6.54 -22.01
C LYS A 85 -10.44 -6.46 -21.23
N ASN A 86 -9.66 -7.54 -21.20
CA ASN A 86 -8.40 -7.62 -20.46
C ASN A 86 -7.16 -7.48 -21.36
N HIS A 87 -7.31 -7.28 -22.68
CA HIS A 87 -6.21 -7.26 -23.64
C HIS A 87 -5.32 -6.00 -23.58
N GLY A 88 -5.68 -4.97 -22.80
CA GLY A 88 -4.87 -3.75 -22.70
C GLY A 88 -3.46 -3.98 -22.13
N VAL A 89 -2.43 -3.54 -22.88
CA VAL A 89 -0.99 -3.73 -22.53
C VAL A 89 -0.27 -2.41 -22.21
N ASN A 90 -0.35 -1.41 -23.09
CA ASN A 90 0.55 -0.24 -23.07
C ASN A 90 0.09 0.89 -22.13
N GLU A 91 -1.19 1.24 -22.15
CA GLU A 91 -1.68 2.47 -21.50
C GLU A 91 -2.03 2.33 -20.02
N LEU A 92 -1.66 1.19 -19.42
CA LEU A 92 -1.95 0.87 -18.02
C LEU A 92 -1.23 1.84 -17.07
N LYS A 93 -1.99 2.33 -16.08
CA LYS A 93 -1.46 3.20 -15.03
C LYS A 93 -1.20 2.39 -13.74
N PRO A 94 -0.05 2.58 -13.08
CA PRO A 94 0.21 1.89 -11.82
C PRO A 94 -0.77 2.34 -10.74
N LYS A 95 -1.31 1.38 -9.97
CA LYS A 95 -2.21 1.66 -8.84
C LYS A 95 -1.53 2.46 -7.72
N ARG A 96 -0.22 2.24 -7.51
CA ARG A 96 0.58 2.96 -6.50
C ARG A 96 1.17 4.22 -7.13
N ASN A 97 1.24 5.31 -6.37
CA ASN A 97 1.93 6.53 -6.78
C ASN A 97 3.45 6.27 -6.93
N LEU A 98 4.10 6.94 -7.88
CA LEU A 98 5.56 6.91 -8.08
C LEU A 98 6.34 7.25 -6.80
N GLN A 99 5.79 8.13 -5.96
CA GLN A 99 6.37 8.46 -4.66
C GLN A 99 6.34 7.27 -3.68
N ALA A 100 5.28 6.46 -3.69
CA ALA A 100 5.21 5.25 -2.87
C ALA A 100 6.16 4.15 -3.40
N ILE A 101 6.33 4.08 -4.73
CA ILE A 101 7.30 3.19 -5.37
C ILE A 101 8.74 3.60 -5.01
N ALA A 102 9.01 4.92 -4.95
CA ALA A 102 10.28 5.47 -4.47
C ALA A 102 10.59 5.03 -3.03
N GLU A 103 9.62 5.16 -2.12
CA GLU A 103 9.76 4.69 -0.74
C GLU A 103 10.03 3.19 -0.67
N GLU A 104 9.28 2.37 -1.42
CA GLU A 104 9.48 0.92 -1.48
C GLU A 104 10.87 0.53 -1.99
N ARG A 105 11.42 1.22 -3.00
CA ARG A 105 12.78 0.98 -3.49
C ARG A 105 13.84 1.20 -2.42
N VAL A 106 13.71 2.29 -1.66
CA VAL A 106 14.63 2.59 -0.55
C VAL A 106 14.42 1.61 0.60
N GLY A 107 13.16 1.28 0.92
CA GLY A 107 12.76 0.30 1.93
C GLY A 107 13.40 -1.06 1.72
N ARG A 108 13.37 -1.56 0.48
CA ARG A 108 13.95 -2.85 0.10
C ARG A 108 15.48 -2.84 0.06
N ARG A 109 16.10 -1.80 -0.52
CA ARG A 109 17.54 -1.80 -0.80
C ARG A 109 18.41 -1.32 0.36
N VAL A 110 18.00 -0.30 1.09
CA VAL A 110 18.86 0.38 2.08
C VAL A 110 18.26 0.35 3.48
N ALA A 111 16.94 0.44 3.56
CA ALA A 111 16.23 0.57 4.82
C ALA A 111 15.66 -0.78 5.32
N HIS A 112 16.36 -1.91 5.11
CA HIS A 112 15.95 -3.17 5.74
C HIS A 112 15.98 -3.05 7.27
N ALA A 113 17.03 -2.41 7.81
CA ALA A 113 17.17 -2.09 9.23
C ALA A 113 16.55 -0.75 9.63
N LEU A 114 16.42 0.20 8.68
CA LEU A 114 15.88 1.55 8.94
C LEU A 114 14.36 1.60 8.81
N ARG A 115 13.74 2.68 9.30
CA ARG A 115 12.29 2.93 9.18
C ARG A 115 12.03 4.15 8.30
N ILE A 116 11.18 4.00 7.28
CA ILE A 116 10.76 5.14 6.45
C ILE A 116 9.72 5.96 7.19
N LEU A 117 10.01 7.24 7.40
CA LEU A 117 9.08 8.20 7.99
C LEU A 117 8.10 8.72 6.92
N GLY A 118 8.67 9.23 5.83
CA GLY A 118 7.94 9.81 4.71
C GLY A 118 8.90 10.28 3.61
N SER A 119 8.36 10.94 2.60
CA SER A 119 9.14 11.39 1.45
C SER A 119 8.58 12.68 0.85
N TYR A 120 9.36 13.35 0.02
CA TYR A 120 8.93 14.53 -0.74
C TYR A 120 9.61 14.63 -2.09
N TRP A 121 8.95 15.36 -3.00
CA TRP A 121 9.45 15.64 -4.35
C TRP A 121 10.51 16.75 -4.30
N VAL A 122 11.58 16.57 -5.08
CA VAL A 122 12.69 17.53 -5.19
C VAL A 122 12.96 18.02 -6.60
N GLY A 123 12.59 17.24 -7.62
CA GLY A 123 12.84 17.59 -9.01
C GLY A 123 12.23 16.57 -9.98
N GLN A 124 12.06 16.97 -11.22
CA GLN A 124 11.68 16.06 -12.31
C GLN A 124 12.27 16.56 -13.62
N ASP A 125 12.63 15.62 -14.49
CA ASP A 125 12.93 15.84 -15.90
C ASP A 125 11.93 15.03 -16.74
N SER A 126 12.11 14.94 -18.07
CA SER A 126 11.22 14.17 -18.94
C SER A 126 11.14 12.69 -18.55
N THR A 127 12.25 12.06 -18.18
CA THR A 127 12.38 10.61 -17.99
C THR A 127 12.14 10.15 -16.55
N PHE A 128 12.49 10.96 -15.56
CA PHE A 128 12.56 10.61 -14.14
C PHE A 128 11.86 11.65 -13.23
N LYS A 129 11.40 11.15 -12.08
CA LYS A 129 11.06 11.96 -10.90
C LYS A 129 12.02 11.63 -9.78
N PHE A 130 12.47 12.67 -9.10
CA PHE A 130 13.40 12.58 -7.99
C PHE A 130 12.66 12.85 -6.68
N PHE A 131 12.86 11.97 -5.71
CA PHE A 131 12.29 12.07 -4.38
C PHE A 131 13.37 11.95 -3.32
N GLU A 132 13.21 12.68 -2.22
CA GLU A 132 14.00 12.49 -1.01
C GLU A 132 13.14 11.79 0.05
N ILE A 133 13.66 10.68 0.57
CA ILE A 133 13.04 9.83 1.58
C ILE A 133 13.73 10.10 2.91
N ILE A 134 12.93 10.33 3.94
CA ILE A 134 13.38 10.46 5.32
C ILE A 134 13.34 9.07 5.95
N CYS A 135 14.52 8.54 6.26
CA CYS A 135 14.74 7.30 6.97
C CYS A 135 15.16 7.60 8.41
N ILE A 136 14.79 6.72 9.33
CA ILE A 136 15.14 6.79 10.75
C ILE A 136 15.81 5.49 11.14
N ASP A 137 16.91 5.57 11.89
CA ASP A 137 17.53 4.44 12.55
C ASP A 137 16.83 4.16 13.89
N PRO A 138 16.09 3.04 14.04
CA PRO A 138 15.39 2.70 15.27
C PRO A 138 16.32 2.19 16.40
N PHE A 139 17.58 1.86 16.10
CA PHE A 139 18.55 1.37 17.07
C PHE A 139 19.36 2.50 17.72
N HIS A 140 19.42 3.68 17.08
CA HIS A 140 20.16 4.82 17.60
C HIS A 140 19.57 5.36 18.92
N LYS A 141 20.40 5.55 19.95
CA LYS A 141 19.98 6.04 21.29
C LYS A 141 19.23 7.37 21.23
N ALA A 142 19.70 8.31 20.38
CA ALA A 142 19.04 9.61 20.17
C ALA A 142 17.63 9.53 19.57
N ILE A 143 17.25 8.41 18.97
CA ILE A 143 15.88 8.14 18.48
C ILE A 143 15.07 7.43 19.57
N ARG A 144 15.64 6.39 20.20
CA ARG A 144 14.94 5.60 21.22
C ARG A 144 14.57 6.41 22.46
N ARG A 145 15.43 7.33 22.89
CA ARG A 145 15.21 8.18 24.06
C ARG A 145 14.31 9.39 23.80
N ASP A 146 14.03 9.74 22.54
CA ASP A 146 13.20 10.89 22.21
C ASP A 146 11.70 10.51 22.16
N PRO A 147 10.87 11.00 23.10
CA PRO A 147 9.45 10.66 23.17
C PRO A 147 8.64 11.12 21.94
N LYS A 148 9.16 12.07 21.15
CA LYS A 148 8.45 12.58 19.96
C LYS A 148 8.51 11.62 18.78
N ILE A 149 9.49 10.71 18.74
CA ILE A 149 9.73 9.83 17.59
C ILE A 149 9.90 8.35 17.94
N ASN A 150 10.18 8.01 19.20
CA ASN A 150 10.43 6.64 19.64
C ASN A 150 9.30 5.65 19.30
N TRP A 151 8.07 6.12 19.07
CA TRP A 151 6.97 5.31 18.55
C TRP A 151 7.39 4.52 17.31
N ILE A 152 8.23 5.07 16.43
CA ILE A 152 8.65 4.41 15.19
C ILE A 152 9.51 3.17 15.43
N CYS A 153 10.10 3.02 16.62
CA CYS A 153 10.97 1.90 16.98
C CYS A 153 10.18 0.59 17.17
N ASN A 154 8.90 0.68 17.56
CA ASN A 154 8.06 -0.50 17.82
C ASN A 154 8.00 -1.45 16.62
N ALA A 155 7.91 -2.76 16.89
CA ALA A 155 7.95 -3.79 15.85
C ALA A 155 6.81 -3.64 14.82
N VAL A 156 5.63 -3.14 15.26
CA VAL A 156 4.46 -2.89 14.40
C VAL A 156 4.73 -1.87 13.29
N HIS A 157 5.80 -1.09 13.37
CA HIS A 157 6.20 -0.08 12.38
C HIS A 157 7.31 -0.55 11.42
N LYS A 158 7.66 -1.84 11.41
CA LYS A 158 8.53 -2.43 10.37
C LYS A 158 7.86 -2.32 8.99
N HIS A 159 8.61 -1.94 7.95
CA HIS A 159 8.13 -1.87 6.55
C HIS A 159 6.78 -1.16 6.35
N ARG A 160 6.66 0.08 6.84
CA ARG A 160 5.44 0.91 6.65
C ARG A 160 5.16 1.21 5.18
N GLU A 161 6.21 1.37 4.40
CA GLU A 161 6.19 1.63 2.95
C GLU A 161 5.60 0.44 2.18
N LEU A 162 5.91 -0.80 2.57
CA LEU A 162 5.38 -2.00 1.90
C LEU A 162 3.89 -2.18 2.19
N ARG A 163 3.46 -1.88 3.41
CA ARG A 163 2.05 -1.95 3.84
C ARG A 163 1.21 -0.72 3.47
N GLY A 164 1.82 0.30 2.86
CA GLY A 164 1.13 1.53 2.47
C GLY A 164 0.62 2.35 3.67
N LEU A 165 1.40 2.40 4.75
CA LEU A 165 1.10 3.18 5.98
C LEU A 165 1.79 4.54 5.99
N THR A 166 2.73 4.78 5.09
CA THR A 166 3.32 6.09 4.85
C THR A 166 2.29 7.08 4.31
N SER A 167 2.61 8.36 4.37
CA SER A 167 1.73 9.43 3.87
C SER A 167 1.37 9.22 2.38
N SER A 168 2.35 8.85 1.55
CA SER A 168 2.15 8.53 0.12
C SER A 168 1.37 7.22 -0.07
N GLY A 169 1.63 6.22 0.78
CA GLY A 169 0.88 4.96 0.91
C GLY A 169 -0.62 5.16 1.15
N LYS A 170 -0.96 5.89 2.20
CA LYS A 170 -2.35 6.22 2.56
C LYS A 170 -3.08 6.97 1.45
N LYS A 171 -2.37 7.83 0.69
CA LYS A 171 -2.94 8.55 -0.46
C LYS A 171 -3.42 7.59 -1.55
N HIS A 172 -2.60 6.63 -1.97
CA HIS A 172 -3.02 5.68 -3.02
C HIS A 172 -4.11 4.70 -2.54
N ARG A 173 -4.18 4.43 -1.23
CA ARG A 173 -5.26 3.64 -0.63
C ARG A 173 -6.59 4.40 -0.56
N GLY A 174 -6.57 5.72 -0.75
CA GLY A 174 -7.73 6.60 -0.61
C GLY A 174 -8.09 6.91 0.83
N LEU A 175 -7.19 6.70 1.80
CA LEU A 175 -7.49 6.84 3.24
C LEU A 175 -7.32 8.29 3.77
N ARG A 176 -7.24 9.27 2.89
CA ARG A 176 -7.01 10.68 3.27
C ARG A 176 -8.28 11.53 3.31
N GLY A 177 -9.40 11.01 2.84
CA GLY A 177 -10.66 11.74 2.88
C GLY A 177 -11.76 10.96 3.58
N SER A 178 -12.83 11.68 3.85
CA SER A 178 -14.04 11.26 4.53
C SER A 178 -15.26 11.64 3.67
N GLY A 179 -16.43 11.10 4.01
CA GLY A 179 -17.69 11.39 3.32
C GLY A 179 -18.06 10.39 2.22
N HIS A 180 -19.08 10.74 1.44
CA HIS A 180 -19.77 9.86 0.49
C HIS A 180 -18.81 9.20 -0.54
N GLY A 181 -17.84 9.96 -1.07
CA GLY A 181 -16.84 9.46 -2.03
C GLY A 181 -15.90 8.37 -1.50
N TYR A 182 -15.88 8.13 -0.18
CA TYR A 182 -15.02 7.15 0.50
C TYR A 182 -15.80 5.94 1.04
N SER A 183 -17.07 5.77 0.65
CA SER A 183 -17.94 4.67 1.10
C SER A 183 -17.38 3.25 0.85
N LYS A 184 -16.52 3.10 -0.18
CA LYS A 184 -15.80 1.85 -0.49
C LYS A 184 -14.68 1.52 0.51
N LEU A 185 -14.29 2.45 1.38
CA LEU A 185 -13.20 2.32 2.33
C LEU A 185 -13.64 2.24 3.79
N ILE A 186 -14.95 2.29 4.07
CA ILE A 186 -15.53 2.14 5.41
C ILE A 186 -15.03 0.84 6.06
N GLY A 187 -14.55 0.92 7.31
CA GLY A 187 -13.91 -0.21 7.99
C GLY A 187 -12.42 -0.40 7.65
N GLY A 188 -11.74 0.64 7.13
CA GLY A 188 -10.28 0.75 7.08
C GLY A 188 -9.60 0.28 5.79
N SER A 189 -10.23 -0.58 4.99
CA SER A 189 -9.69 -0.98 3.68
C SER A 189 -10.79 -1.42 2.70
N ARG A 190 -10.51 -1.30 1.38
CA ARG A 190 -11.45 -1.75 0.33
C ARG A 190 -11.80 -3.24 0.46
N ARG A 191 -10.78 -4.08 0.70
CA ARG A 191 -10.97 -5.54 0.86
C ARG A 191 -11.74 -5.87 2.14
N GLY A 192 -11.44 -5.20 3.26
CA GLY A 192 -12.16 -5.37 4.51
C GLY A 192 -13.65 -5.02 4.37
N ASN A 193 -13.94 -3.89 3.73
CA ASN A 193 -15.32 -3.46 3.46
C ASN A 193 -16.06 -4.42 2.51
N TRP A 194 -15.39 -4.86 1.44
CA TRP A 194 -15.94 -5.86 0.52
C TRP A 194 -16.25 -7.17 1.25
N ARG A 195 -15.32 -7.67 2.09
CA ARG A 195 -15.54 -8.89 2.88
C ARG A 195 -16.76 -8.75 3.78
N ARG A 196 -16.88 -7.64 4.52
CA ARG A 196 -18.03 -7.36 5.38
C ARG A 196 -19.36 -7.39 4.62
N ARG A 197 -19.43 -6.78 3.43
CA ARG A 197 -20.66 -6.74 2.61
C ARG A 197 -20.99 -8.04 1.91
N ASN A 198 -20.01 -8.91 1.68
CA ASN A 198 -20.19 -10.19 0.97
C ASN A 198 -20.13 -11.39 1.91
N THR A 199 -20.15 -11.18 3.23
CA THR A 199 -20.25 -12.25 4.23
C THR A 199 -21.70 -12.31 4.70
N LEU A 200 -22.40 -13.40 4.36
CA LEU A 200 -23.72 -13.69 4.92
C LEU A 200 -23.58 -13.94 6.42
N GLN A 201 -24.38 -13.25 7.24
CA GLN A 201 -24.45 -13.50 8.67
C GLN A 201 -25.64 -14.43 8.91
N LEU A 202 -25.36 -15.67 9.33
CA LEU A 202 -26.38 -16.60 9.81
C LEU A 202 -26.41 -16.48 11.33
N THR A 203 -27.51 -15.92 11.85
CA THR A 203 -27.74 -15.85 13.29
C THR A 203 -28.42 -17.14 13.75
N PRO A 204 -28.26 -17.56 15.02
CA PRO A 204 -28.92 -18.78 15.52
C PRO A 204 -30.43 -18.82 15.23
N LYS A 205 -31.12 -17.68 15.39
CA LYS A 205 -32.56 -17.55 15.08
C LYS A 205 -32.89 -17.74 13.60
N THR A 206 -32.04 -17.25 12.68
CA THR A 206 -32.26 -17.47 11.24
C THR A 206 -31.97 -18.90 10.82
N ILE A 207 -30.98 -19.53 11.44
CA ILE A 207 -30.68 -20.95 11.22
C ILE A 207 -31.88 -21.80 11.66
N GLU A 208 -32.40 -21.57 12.87
CA GLU A 208 -33.56 -22.28 13.41
C GLU A 208 -34.82 -22.11 12.56
N SER A 209 -35.06 -20.90 12.04
CA SER A 209 -36.14 -20.65 11.08
C SER A 209 -35.98 -21.48 9.81
N ILE A 210 -34.78 -21.53 9.21
CA ILE A 210 -34.51 -22.30 7.98
C ILE A 210 -34.75 -23.81 8.22
N TYR A 211 -34.25 -24.35 9.32
CA TYR A 211 -34.48 -25.76 9.68
C TYR A 211 -35.97 -26.05 9.91
N CYS A 212 -36.70 -25.17 10.59
CA CYS A 212 -38.13 -25.34 10.85
C CYS A 212 -38.97 -25.30 9.55
N THR A 213 -38.59 -24.47 8.57
CA THR A 213 -39.24 -24.44 7.25
C THR A 213 -38.91 -25.69 6.41
N SER A 214 -37.66 -26.16 6.44
CA SER A 214 -37.28 -27.40 5.75
C SER A 214 -37.96 -28.65 6.33
N ILE A 215 -38.12 -28.74 7.65
CA ILE A 215 -38.83 -29.86 8.30
C ILE A 215 -40.30 -29.89 7.89
N LYS A 216 -40.98 -28.73 7.84
CA LYS A 216 -42.38 -28.64 7.38
C LYS A 216 -42.55 -29.03 5.91
N HIS A 217 -41.54 -28.80 5.07
CA HIS A 217 -41.61 -29.16 3.65
C HIS A 217 -41.40 -30.68 3.42
N ILE A 218 -40.59 -31.34 4.26
CA ILE A 218 -40.35 -32.79 4.21
C ILE A 218 -41.58 -33.58 4.69
N GLN A 219 -42.33 -33.05 5.66
CA GLN A 219 -43.54 -33.69 6.20
C GLN A 219 -44.75 -33.70 5.24
N ASN A 220 -44.70 -32.96 4.14
CA ASN A 220 -45.76 -32.89 3.12
C ASN A 220 -45.48 -33.76 1.87
N LEU A 221 -44.45 -34.61 1.89
CA LEU A 221 -44.17 -35.58 0.82
C LEU A 221 -44.99 -36.87 1.07
N PRO A 222 -45.65 -37.46 0.05
CA PRO A 222 -46.63 -38.53 0.25
C PRO A 222 -46.08 -39.89 0.70
N ASN A 223 -44.81 -40.00 1.11
CA ASN A 223 -44.18 -41.24 1.59
C ASN A 223 -43.02 -40.94 2.57
N PHE A 224 -43.29 -40.40 3.75
CA PHE A 224 -42.25 -40.23 4.79
C PHE A 224 -42.69 -40.84 6.12
N GLU A 225 -42.14 -42.02 6.44
CA GLU A 225 -42.19 -42.59 7.79
C GLU A 225 -41.40 -41.70 8.77
N LYS A 226 -41.96 -41.56 9.98
CA LYS A 226 -41.51 -40.64 11.03
C LYS A 226 -40.08 -40.97 11.51
N LEU A 227 -39.10 -40.21 11.07
CA LEU A 227 -37.79 -40.12 11.73
C LEU A 227 -37.88 -39.13 12.91
N THR A 228 -37.96 -39.66 14.12
CA THR A 228 -37.76 -38.91 15.37
C THR A 228 -36.27 -38.61 15.55
N PHE A 229 -35.90 -37.34 15.71
CA PHE A 229 -34.54 -36.96 16.13
C PHE A 229 -34.57 -36.37 17.55
N LEU A 230 -33.86 -37.06 18.44
CA LEU A 230 -33.50 -36.65 19.80
C LEU A 230 -32.50 -35.49 19.78
N GLY A 231 -32.68 -34.56 20.72
CA GLY A 231 -31.54 -33.96 21.45
C GLY A 231 -31.06 -32.58 21.01
N ARG A 232 -31.37 -31.58 21.84
CA ARG A 232 -30.76 -30.24 21.87
C ARG A 232 -29.25 -30.33 22.13
N GLY A 233 -28.47 -29.53 21.40
CA GLY A 233 -27.08 -29.20 21.75
C GLY A 233 -26.75 -27.76 21.35
N HIS A 234 -26.79 -26.82 22.31
CA HIS A 234 -26.42 -25.42 22.09
C HIS A 234 -24.90 -25.29 21.87
N ALA A 235 -24.45 -25.29 20.62
CA ALA A 235 -23.12 -24.79 20.25
C ALA A 235 -23.25 -23.35 19.74
N LYS A 236 -22.81 -22.36 20.53
CA LYS A 236 -22.64 -20.97 20.07
C LYS A 236 -21.41 -20.90 19.15
N THR A 237 -21.56 -21.36 17.92
CA THR A 237 -20.53 -21.24 16.89
C THR A 237 -21.06 -20.35 15.78
N THR A 238 -20.57 -19.12 15.68
CA THR A 238 -20.89 -18.24 14.56
C THR A 238 -20.19 -18.78 13.31
N LEU A 239 -20.88 -19.62 12.54
CA LEU A 239 -20.37 -20.16 11.29
C LEU A 239 -20.29 -19.02 10.24
N ARG A 240 -19.07 -18.55 9.94
CA ARG A 240 -18.82 -17.60 8.85
C ARG A 240 -18.44 -18.38 7.60
N ILE A 241 -19.36 -18.52 6.67
CA ILE A 241 -19.09 -19.14 5.36
C ILE A 241 -18.58 -18.04 4.40
N HIS A 242 -17.34 -18.17 3.94
CA HIS A 242 -16.75 -17.27 2.93
C HIS A 242 -17.05 -17.80 1.54
N LYS A 243 -17.68 -17.00 0.68
CA LYS A 243 -17.81 -17.32 -0.76
C LYS A 243 -16.42 -17.20 -1.40
N HIS A 244 -15.73 -18.33 -1.58
CA HIS A 244 -14.46 -18.39 -2.30
C HIS A 244 -14.67 -17.93 -3.74
N ARG A 245 -13.86 -16.97 -4.20
CA ARG A 245 -13.61 -16.79 -5.64
C ARG A 245 -12.30 -17.48 -5.93
N GLY A 246 -12.30 -18.43 -6.86
CA GLY A 246 -11.11 -19.13 -7.33
C GLY A 246 -9.98 -18.15 -7.64
N HIS A 247 -8.86 -18.34 -6.97
CA HIS A 247 -7.56 -17.88 -7.44
C HIS A 247 -6.95 -19.07 -8.19
N ASN A 248 -6.63 -18.87 -9.46
CA ASN A 248 -5.73 -19.77 -10.17
C ASN A 248 -4.34 -19.51 -9.61
N ASP A 249 -3.94 -20.34 -8.65
CA ASP A 249 -2.54 -20.47 -8.26
C ASP A 249 -1.90 -21.48 -9.22
N HIS A 250 -0.94 -21.00 -10.01
CA HIS A 250 -0.10 -21.84 -10.86
C HIS A 250 0.78 -22.73 -9.96
N HIS A 251 0.49 -24.04 -9.94
CA HIS A 251 1.38 -25.04 -9.39
C HIS A 251 2.58 -25.26 -10.33
N HIS A 252 3.78 -25.26 -9.75
CA HIS A 252 5.01 -25.81 -10.34
C HIS A 252 4.81 -27.28 -10.72
N HIS A 253 5.21 -27.64 -11.94
CA HIS A 253 5.43 -29.03 -12.33
C HIS A 253 6.75 -29.54 -11.74
N PRO A 254 6.79 -30.74 -11.11
CA PRO A 254 8.03 -31.46 -10.90
C PRO A 254 8.52 -32.06 -12.24
N GLY A 255 9.83 -32.01 -12.46
CA GLY A 255 10.48 -32.50 -13.67
C GLY A 255 10.38 -34.01 -13.82
N VAL A 256 10.07 -34.45 -15.03
CA VAL A 256 10.17 -35.84 -15.47
C VAL A 256 11.56 -36.03 -16.08
N GLN A 257 12.34 -36.92 -15.47
CA GLN A 257 13.57 -37.48 -16.05
C GLN A 257 13.24 -38.16 -17.37
N LYS A 258 13.98 -37.83 -18.44
CA LYS A 258 14.02 -38.65 -19.66
C LYS A 258 15.25 -39.55 -19.58
N ASN A 259 14.99 -40.84 -19.45
CA ASN A 259 15.88 -41.89 -19.95
C ASN A 259 15.58 -42.09 -21.45
N GLN A 260 16.64 -42.45 -22.18
CA GLN A 260 16.75 -42.73 -23.62
C GLN A 260 16.82 -41.51 -24.53
#